data_AF-F0IEZ2-F1
#
_entry.id   AF-F0IEZ2-F1
#
_cell.length_a   1.000
_cell.length_b   1.000
_cell.length_c   1.000
_cell.angle_alpha   90.00
_cell.angle_beta   90.00
_cell.angle_gamma   90.00
#
_symmetry.space_group_name_H-M   'P 1'
#
loop_
_entity.id
_entity.type
_entity.pdbx_description
1 polymer ?
#
loop_
_entity_poly.entity_id
_entity_poly.type
_entity_poly.pdbx_seq_one_letter_code
_entity_poly.pdbx_strand_id
1 'polypeptide(L)'
;MKRKIILTQDGSSTIEIEEWKEHYHSTHGAIAESYHVFIKNGLSLFKGKKVHLLEIGLGTGLNAFITFLEHKGFEQTIHYEGIEAYPLTEKEIKNLNYTDKLNAPDKMSVFNMIHQSPWEQIIELSPTFTFKKRQQFFENISDKSKFDIIYFDAFSARVQPDLWTIPIFEKMYQALKNEGILVTYSSKGSARRAMIEVGFQVEKLPGAMGKREMLRAYKNEKHK
;
A
#
# COMPACT_ATOMS: atom_id res chain seq x y z
N MET A 1 13.69 15.52 10.19
CA MET A 1 13.70 14.38 9.27
C MET A 1 13.85 14.93 7.86
N LYS A 2 15.06 14.85 7.33
CA LYS A 2 15.40 15.40 6.03
C LYS A 2 15.05 14.39 4.95
N ARG A 3 14.10 14.78 4.10
CA ARG A 3 13.61 13.98 2.97
C ARG A 3 14.26 14.48 1.68
N LYS A 4 14.78 13.56 0.87
CA LYS A 4 15.44 13.86 -0.41
C LYS A 4 14.84 13.02 -1.52
N ILE A 5 14.45 13.65 -2.62
CA ILE A 5 13.95 12.92 -3.80
C ILE A 5 15.14 12.40 -4.60
N ILE A 6 15.09 11.12 -4.95
CA ILE A 6 16.09 10.44 -5.78
C ILE A 6 15.38 9.62 -6.87
N LEU A 7 16.12 9.24 -7.91
CA LEU A 7 15.63 8.32 -8.94
C LEU A 7 16.02 6.88 -8.61
N THR A 8 15.08 5.97 -8.84
CA THR A 8 15.30 4.52 -8.78
C THR A 8 15.80 3.99 -10.13
N GLN A 9 16.22 2.72 -10.18
CA GLN A 9 16.75 2.11 -11.42
C GLN A 9 15.71 2.00 -12.55
N ASP A 10 14.41 1.94 -12.25
CA ASP A 10 13.35 2.00 -13.28
C ASP A 10 13.02 3.45 -13.72
N GLY A 11 13.75 4.43 -13.19
CA GLY A 11 13.61 5.85 -13.49
C GLY A 11 12.47 6.56 -12.74
N SER A 12 11.69 5.85 -11.93
CA SER A 12 10.69 6.47 -11.05
C SER A 12 11.34 7.15 -9.84
N SER A 13 10.71 8.20 -9.34
CA SER A 13 11.14 8.89 -8.12
C SER A 13 10.84 8.07 -6.86
N THR A 14 11.75 8.12 -5.90
CA THR A 14 11.50 7.73 -4.50
C THR A 14 11.99 8.82 -3.56
N ILE A 15 11.59 8.76 -2.30
CA ILE A 15 12.06 9.68 -1.26
C ILE A 15 12.96 8.91 -0.32
N GLU A 16 14.19 9.39 -0.15
CA GLU A 16 15.14 8.96 0.87
C GLU A 16 14.90 9.75 2.16
N ILE A 17 14.96 9.05 3.27
CA ILE A 17 15.03 9.60 4.62
C ILE A 17 16.47 9.44 5.09
N GLU A 18 17.23 10.54 5.07
CA GLU A 18 18.68 10.51 5.30
C GLU A 18 19.03 9.93 6.67
N GLU A 19 18.29 10.29 7.72
CA GLU A 19 18.57 9.84 9.08
C GLU A 19 18.34 8.33 9.27
N TRP A 20 17.45 7.72 8.49
CA TRP A 20 17.12 6.29 8.59
C TRP A 20 17.91 5.44 7.59
N LYS A 21 18.54 6.09 6.60
CA LYS A 21 19.08 5.43 5.40
C LYS A 21 18.04 4.48 4.81
N GLU A 22 16.81 4.97 4.69
CA GLU A 22 15.65 4.21 4.23
C GLU A 22 14.91 5.02 3.16
N HIS A 23 14.22 4.32 2.28
CA HIS A 23 13.50 4.91 1.16
C HIS A 23 12.02 4.57 1.26
N TYR A 24 11.16 5.44 0.72
CA TYR A 24 9.72 5.16 0.61
C TYR A 24 9.44 3.94 -0.28
N HIS A 25 10.29 3.72 -1.28
CA HIS A 25 10.22 2.59 -2.21
C HIS A 25 11.61 2.01 -2.48
N SER A 26 11.67 0.77 -2.96
CA SER A 26 12.93 0.16 -3.42
C SER A 26 13.67 1.02 -4.44
N THR A 27 14.97 1.20 -4.23
CA THR A 27 15.87 1.88 -5.17
C THR A 27 16.09 1.12 -6.48
N HIS A 28 15.72 -0.17 -6.52
CA HIS A 28 15.74 -0.97 -7.76
C HIS A 28 14.55 -0.66 -8.69
N GLY A 29 13.55 0.07 -8.22
CA GLY A 29 12.39 0.48 -9.02
C GLY A 29 11.14 0.58 -8.17
N ALA A 30 10.61 1.79 -7.99
CA ALA A 30 9.39 1.99 -7.19
C ALA A 30 8.16 1.45 -7.92
N ILE A 31 8.00 1.83 -9.20
CA ILE A 31 6.88 1.39 -10.02
C ILE A 31 6.91 -0.13 -10.21
N ALA A 32 8.08 -0.68 -10.55
CA ALA A 32 8.21 -2.13 -10.76
C ALA A 32 7.89 -2.94 -9.49
N GLU A 33 8.30 -2.46 -8.31
CA GLU A 33 7.96 -3.08 -7.03
C GLU A 33 6.46 -3.00 -6.76
N SER A 34 5.84 -1.82 -6.90
CA SER A 34 4.40 -1.64 -6.68
C SER A 34 3.54 -2.54 -7.58
N TYR A 35 3.88 -2.62 -8.87
CA TYR A 35 3.19 -3.53 -9.81
C TYR A 35 3.34 -4.99 -9.41
N HIS A 36 4.53 -5.42 -9.00
CA HIS A 36 4.75 -6.82 -8.64
C HIS A 36 4.06 -7.19 -7.32
N VAL A 37 4.25 -6.39 -6.27
CA VAL A 37 3.78 -6.70 -4.92
C VAL A 37 2.29 -6.48 -4.80
N PHE A 38 1.81 -5.28 -5.11
CA PHE A 38 0.46 -4.86 -4.76
C PHE A 38 -0.55 -5.12 -5.88
N ILE A 39 -0.15 -5.01 -7.15
CA ILE A 39 -1.06 -5.23 -8.28
C ILE A 39 -1.10 -6.71 -8.68
N LYS A 40 0.02 -7.27 -9.12
CA LYS A 40 0.11 -8.66 -9.61
C LYS A 40 -0.21 -9.64 -8.49
N ASN A 41 0.42 -9.51 -7.33
CA ASN A 41 0.21 -10.45 -6.22
C ASN A 41 -0.91 -10.05 -5.26
N GLY A 42 -1.56 -8.90 -5.46
CA GLY A 42 -2.69 -8.41 -4.67
C GLY A 42 -3.94 -8.16 -5.51
N LEU A 43 -4.09 -6.95 -6.04
CA LEU A 43 -5.30 -6.45 -6.70
C LEU A 43 -5.86 -7.38 -7.79
N SER A 44 -4.96 -7.98 -8.58
CA SER A 44 -5.34 -8.80 -9.74
C SER A 44 -6.08 -10.10 -9.38
N LEU A 45 -6.12 -10.45 -8.08
CA LEU A 45 -6.90 -11.57 -7.55
C LEU A 45 -8.40 -11.27 -7.45
N PHE A 46 -8.81 -10.01 -7.62
CA PHE A 46 -10.18 -9.55 -7.46
C PHE A 46 -10.80 -9.04 -8.77
N LYS A 47 -10.41 -9.57 -9.94
CA LYS A 47 -10.97 -9.15 -11.23
C LYS A 47 -12.49 -9.30 -11.26
N GLY A 48 -13.18 -8.34 -11.88
CA GLY A 48 -14.64 -8.31 -11.97
C GLY A 48 -15.37 -8.09 -10.65
N LYS A 49 -14.66 -7.75 -9.56
CA LYS A 49 -15.24 -7.58 -8.22
C LYS A 49 -15.27 -6.12 -7.78
N LYS A 50 -16.18 -5.86 -6.84
CA LYS A 50 -16.13 -4.69 -5.96
C LYS A 50 -15.10 -4.95 -4.86
N VAL A 51 -14.13 -4.05 -4.69
CA VAL A 51 -12.98 -4.23 -3.79
C VAL A 51 -12.90 -3.07 -2.81
N HIS A 52 -12.96 -3.37 -1.51
CA HIS A 52 -12.62 -2.45 -0.45
C HIS A 52 -11.16 -2.67 -0.06
N LEU A 53 -10.33 -1.65 -0.28
CA LEU A 53 -8.89 -1.72 -0.13
C LEU A 53 -8.43 -0.76 0.95
N LEU A 54 -7.58 -1.24 1.86
CA LEU A 54 -6.89 -0.42 2.84
C LEU A 54 -5.38 -0.41 2.57
N GLU A 55 -4.79 0.77 2.45
CA GLU A 55 -3.34 0.95 2.40
C GLU A 55 -2.81 1.46 3.74
N ILE A 56 -1.78 0.78 4.23
CA ILE A 56 -1.02 1.15 5.42
C ILE A 56 0.25 1.84 4.96
N GLY A 57 0.29 3.18 5.09
CA GLY A 57 1.37 4.01 4.60
C GLY A 57 1.10 4.54 3.20
N LEU A 58 0.18 5.51 3.07
CA LEU A 58 -0.13 6.15 1.77
C LEU A 58 1.13 6.78 1.13
N GLY A 59 1.99 7.38 1.96
CA GLY A 59 3.28 7.93 1.56
C GLY A 59 3.23 8.81 0.31
N THR A 60 3.85 8.31 -0.76
CA THR A 60 3.95 9.01 -2.04
C THR A 60 2.69 8.93 -2.92
N GLY A 61 1.67 8.18 -2.51
CA GLY A 61 0.45 7.95 -3.28
C GLY A 61 0.61 6.99 -4.46
N LEU A 62 1.78 6.36 -4.63
CA LEU A 62 2.09 5.52 -5.79
C LEU A 62 1.13 4.32 -5.94
N ASN A 63 0.93 3.53 -4.88
CA ASN A 63 0.07 2.34 -4.99
C ASN A 63 -1.40 2.72 -5.21
N ALA A 64 -1.87 3.80 -4.59
CA ALA A 64 -3.21 4.36 -4.83
C ALA A 64 -3.38 4.79 -6.30
N PHE A 65 -2.38 5.49 -6.85
CA PHE A 65 -2.41 5.95 -8.23
C PHE A 65 -2.35 4.78 -9.24
N ILE A 66 -1.44 3.82 -9.05
CA ILE A 66 -1.39 2.62 -9.91
C ILE A 66 -2.71 1.83 -9.81
N THR A 67 -3.26 1.67 -8.60
CA THR A 67 -4.57 1.00 -8.43
C THR A 67 -5.67 1.73 -9.21
N PHE A 68 -5.67 3.06 -9.22
CA PHE A 68 -6.57 3.85 -10.06
C PHE A 68 -6.34 3.64 -11.57
N LEU A 69 -5.10 3.53 -12.03
CA LEU A 69 -4.83 3.29 -13.45
C LEU A 69 -5.30 1.90 -13.90
N GLU A 70 -5.09 0.88 -13.06
CA GLU A 70 -5.31 -0.53 -13.44
C GLU A 70 -6.75 -1.01 -13.24
N HIS A 71 -7.52 -0.45 -12.29
CA HIS A 71 -8.81 -1.02 -11.89
C HIS A 71 -9.80 -1.23 -13.04
N LYS A 72 -9.81 -0.34 -14.03
CA LYS A 72 -10.70 -0.45 -15.20
C LYS A 72 -10.36 -1.67 -16.05
N GLY A 73 -9.07 -1.94 -16.26
CA GLY A 73 -8.61 -3.12 -17.01
C GLY A 73 -8.90 -4.44 -16.28
N PHE A 74 -9.09 -4.38 -14.96
CA PHE A 74 -9.56 -5.51 -14.16
C PHE A 74 -11.07 -5.57 -13.97
N GLU A 75 -11.84 -4.66 -14.58
CA GLU A 75 -13.30 -4.56 -14.43
C GLU A 75 -13.74 -4.44 -12.97
N GLN A 76 -12.99 -3.66 -12.17
CA GLN A 76 -13.21 -3.52 -10.74
C GLN A 76 -13.94 -2.23 -10.39
N THR A 77 -14.69 -2.27 -9.29
CA THR A 77 -15.13 -1.06 -8.56
C THR A 77 -14.33 -0.97 -7.27
N ILE A 78 -13.57 0.11 -7.08
CA ILE A 78 -12.65 0.27 -5.96
C ILE A 78 -13.17 1.26 -4.93
N HIS A 79 -13.16 0.85 -3.66
CA HIS A 79 -13.25 1.72 -2.50
C HIS A 79 -11.90 1.73 -1.79
N TYR A 80 -11.11 2.77 -2.03
CA TYR A 80 -9.74 2.90 -1.53
C TYR A 80 -9.70 3.74 -0.26
N GLU A 81 -9.10 3.21 0.80
CA GLU A 81 -8.74 3.96 2.00
C GLU A 81 -7.23 3.91 2.26
N GLY A 82 -6.56 5.06 2.39
CA GLY A 82 -5.15 5.14 2.78
C GLY A 82 -4.95 5.71 4.18
N ILE A 83 -4.04 5.13 4.97
CA ILE A 83 -3.59 5.70 6.26
C ILE A 83 -2.24 6.37 6.11
N GLU A 84 -2.11 7.58 6.66
CA GLU A 84 -0.83 8.26 6.75
C GLU A 84 -0.77 9.13 7.99
N ALA A 85 0.28 9.01 8.78
CA ALA A 85 0.49 9.84 9.97
C ALA A 85 1.25 11.13 9.63
N TYR A 86 2.16 11.07 8.65
CA TYR A 86 3.13 12.11 8.32
C TYR A 86 3.14 12.44 6.83
N PRO A 87 2.06 13.07 6.31
CA PRO A 87 1.90 13.32 4.89
C PRO A 87 3.06 14.12 4.29
N LEU A 88 3.28 13.91 2.99
CA LEU A 88 4.24 14.70 2.23
C LEU A 88 3.76 16.14 2.05
N THR A 89 4.72 17.05 1.94
CA THR A 89 4.47 18.45 1.57
C THR A 89 4.16 18.57 0.07
N GLU A 90 3.44 19.62 -0.33
CA GLU A 90 3.17 19.87 -1.75
C GLU A 90 4.45 19.97 -2.59
N LYS A 91 5.53 20.52 -2.02
CA LYS A 91 6.82 20.63 -2.70
C LYS A 91 7.41 19.25 -3.00
N GLU A 92 7.29 18.31 -2.08
CA GLU A 92 7.76 16.94 -2.30
C GLU A 92 6.92 16.26 -3.38
N ILE A 93 5.60 16.39 -3.30
CA ILE A 93 4.66 15.78 -4.27
C ILE A 93 4.91 16.28 -5.69
N LYS A 94 5.09 17.60 -5.89
CA LYS A 94 5.36 18.22 -7.20
C LYS A 94 6.63 17.72 -7.89
N ASN A 95 7.56 17.15 -7.14
CA ASN A 95 8.83 16.62 -7.66
C ASN A 95 8.79 15.10 -7.89
N LEU A 96 7.65 14.45 -7.66
CA LEU A 96 7.43 13.05 -8.03
C LEU A 96 7.07 12.96 -9.52
N ASN A 97 7.63 11.99 -10.23
CA ASN A 97 7.51 11.86 -11.68
C ASN A 97 6.57 10.72 -12.12
N TYR A 98 5.64 10.30 -11.26
CA TYR A 98 4.87 9.08 -11.48
C TYR A 98 3.93 9.14 -12.68
N THR A 99 3.25 10.27 -12.90
CA THR A 99 2.36 10.44 -14.06
C THR A 99 3.11 10.25 -15.37
N ASP A 100 4.33 10.78 -15.46
CA ASP A 100 5.15 10.67 -16.67
C ASP A 100 5.70 9.26 -16.82
N LYS A 101 6.22 8.67 -15.73
CA LYS A 101 6.82 7.33 -15.76
C LYS A 101 5.80 6.21 -15.96
N LEU A 102 4.55 6.43 -15.60
CA LEU A 102 3.42 5.54 -15.88
C LEU A 102 2.74 5.84 -17.23
N ASN A 103 3.28 6.77 -18.03
CA ASN A 103 2.68 7.21 -19.31
C ASN A 103 1.22 7.67 -19.17
N ALA A 104 0.89 8.33 -18.06
CA ALA A 104 -0.43 8.83 -17.73
C ALA A 104 -0.44 10.34 -17.38
N PRO A 105 0.15 11.22 -18.22
CA PRO A 105 0.17 12.67 -17.95
C PRO A 105 -1.25 13.27 -17.88
N ASP A 106 -2.22 12.70 -18.59
CA ASP A 106 -3.62 13.08 -18.56
C ASP A 106 -4.31 12.77 -17.22
N LYS A 107 -3.66 11.99 -16.33
CA LYS A 107 -4.15 11.65 -14.99
C LYS A 107 -3.49 12.45 -13.87
N MET A 108 -2.76 13.52 -14.19
CA MET A 108 -2.15 14.43 -13.22
C MET A 108 -3.17 15.00 -12.22
N SER A 109 -4.38 15.33 -12.68
CA SER A 109 -5.45 15.82 -11.79
C SER A 109 -5.83 14.79 -10.73
N VAL A 110 -5.93 13.51 -11.10
CA VAL A 110 -6.23 12.40 -10.19
C VAL A 110 -5.10 12.22 -9.19
N PHE A 111 -3.85 12.23 -9.65
CA PHE A 111 -2.69 12.15 -8.76
C PHE A 111 -2.68 13.30 -7.73
N ASN A 112 -2.96 14.52 -8.16
CA ASN A 112 -3.10 15.66 -7.26
C ASN A 112 -4.24 15.48 -6.26
N MET A 113 -5.40 14.95 -6.68
CA MET A 113 -6.55 14.71 -5.79
C MET A 113 -6.25 13.68 -4.68
N ILE A 114 -5.40 12.67 -4.93
CA ILE A 114 -4.95 11.73 -3.89
C ILE A 114 -4.31 12.49 -2.73
N HIS A 115 -3.54 13.53 -3.01
CA HIS A 115 -2.85 14.32 -1.99
C HIS A 115 -3.65 15.51 -1.44
N GLN A 116 -4.44 16.18 -2.28
CA GLN A 116 -5.11 17.44 -1.95
C GLN A 116 -6.52 17.26 -1.40
N SER A 117 -7.12 16.07 -1.53
CA SER A 117 -8.46 15.81 -1.02
C SER A 117 -8.57 16.05 0.50
N PRO A 118 -9.76 16.38 1.02
CA PRO A 118 -9.95 16.51 2.46
C PRO A 118 -9.67 15.19 3.18
N TRP A 119 -9.05 15.26 4.35
CA TRP A 119 -8.89 14.10 5.23
C TRP A 119 -10.25 13.64 5.76
N GLU A 120 -10.36 12.35 6.02
CA GLU A 120 -11.54 11.67 6.56
C GLU A 120 -12.80 11.68 5.68
N GLN A 121 -12.75 12.28 4.50
CA GLN A 121 -13.86 12.36 3.57
C GLN A 121 -13.66 11.39 2.40
N ILE A 122 -14.77 10.83 1.92
CA ILE A 122 -14.79 10.06 0.68
C ILE A 122 -14.96 11.04 -0.48
N ILE A 123 -14.09 10.90 -1.47
CA ILE A 123 -14.22 11.57 -2.76
C ILE A 123 -14.38 10.55 -3.88
N GLU A 124 -15.00 10.96 -4.98
CA GLU A 124 -15.07 10.17 -6.20
C GLU A 124 -13.95 10.61 -7.15
N LEU A 125 -13.08 9.67 -7.55
CA LEU A 125 -12.06 9.90 -8.58
C LEU A 125 -12.55 9.46 -9.96
N SER A 126 -13.53 8.55 -10.00
CA SER A 126 -14.30 8.15 -11.18
C SER A 126 -15.56 7.37 -10.75
N PRO A 127 -16.53 7.09 -11.63
CA PRO A 127 -17.75 6.36 -11.28
C PRO A 127 -17.53 4.99 -10.62
N THR A 128 -16.37 4.36 -10.84
CA THR A 128 -15.97 3.06 -10.30
C THR A 128 -14.81 3.15 -9.31
N PHE A 129 -14.46 4.34 -8.83
CA PHE A 129 -13.34 4.53 -7.90
C PHE A 129 -13.62 5.65 -6.90
N THR A 130 -13.76 5.28 -5.63
CA THR A 130 -13.80 6.24 -4.51
C THR A 130 -12.49 6.17 -3.72
N PHE A 131 -12.04 7.32 -3.22
CA PHE A 131 -10.83 7.45 -2.42
C PHE A 131 -11.12 8.17 -1.11
N LYS A 132 -10.54 7.70 -0.02
CA LYS A 132 -10.49 8.38 1.27
C LYS A 132 -9.09 8.24 1.84
N LYS A 133 -8.55 9.31 2.41
CA LYS A 133 -7.32 9.25 3.21
C LYS A 133 -7.62 9.60 4.65
N ARG A 134 -6.95 8.92 5.57
CA ARG A 134 -7.13 9.06 7.01
C ARG A 134 -5.83 9.47 7.67
N GLN A 135 -5.86 10.53 8.48
CA GLN A 135 -4.66 11.04 9.13
C GLN A 135 -4.56 10.49 10.55
N GLN A 136 -3.95 9.32 10.69
CA GLN A 136 -3.85 8.64 11.97
C GLN A 136 -2.66 7.69 12.01
N PHE A 137 -2.30 7.30 13.23
CA PHE A 137 -1.36 6.23 13.52
C PHE A 137 -1.99 4.85 13.28
N PHE A 138 -1.18 3.85 12.91
CA PHE A 138 -1.67 2.51 12.58
C PHE A 138 -2.26 1.80 13.82
N GLU A 139 -1.77 2.15 15.02
CA GLU A 139 -2.27 1.69 16.31
C GLU A 139 -3.70 2.16 16.60
N ASN A 140 -4.18 3.20 15.92
CA ASN A 140 -5.54 3.73 16.12
C ASN A 140 -6.58 3.08 15.20
N ILE A 141 -6.13 2.21 14.28
CA ILE A 141 -7.03 1.45 13.40
C ILE A 141 -7.93 0.56 14.25
N SER A 142 -9.24 0.69 14.00
CA SER A 142 -10.32 0.00 14.71
C SER A 142 -11.38 -0.57 13.75
N ASP A 143 -11.09 -0.57 12.44
CA ASP A 143 -11.97 -1.17 11.43
C ASP A 143 -12.19 -2.66 11.70
N LYS A 144 -13.40 -3.16 11.39
CA LYS A 144 -13.77 -4.56 11.54
C LYS A 144 -14.45 -5.07 10.28
N SER A 145 -13.94 -6.16 9.71
CA SER A 145 -14.51 -6.87 8.55
C SER A 145 -14.93 -5.94 7.41
N LYS A 146 -14.06 -4.98 7.07
CA LYS A 146 -14.37 -3.89 6.14
C LYS A 146 -13.63 -4.03 4.80
N PHE A 147 -12.43 -4.57 4.81
CA PHE A 147 -11.57 -4.59 3.63
C PHE A 147 -11.41 -5.99 3.05
N ASP A 148 -11.44 -6.10 1.73
CA ASP A 148 -11.15 -7.33 0.99
C ASP A 148 -9.62 -7.52 0.85
N ILE A 149 -8.88 -6.42 0.79
CA ILE A 149 -7.42 -6.43 0.65
C ILE A 149 -6.76 -5.31 1.46
N ILE A 150 -5.63 -5.63 2.08
CA ILE A 150 -4.72 -4.69 2.72
C ILE A 150 -3.40 -4.64 1.96
N TYR A 151 -2.99 -3.46 1.53
CA TYR A 151 -1.61 -3.17 1.15
C TYR A 151 -0.85 -2.75 2.39
N PHE A 152 0.03 -3.61 2.88
CA PHE A 152 0.84 -3.31 4.05
C PHE A 152 2.21 -2.78 3.59
N ASP A 153 2.28 -1.46 3.43
CA ASP A 153 3.43 -0.73 2.87
C ASP A 153 4.08 0.22 3.89
N ALA A 154 4.25 -0.28 5.12
CA ALA A 154 5.00 0.43 6.14
C ALA A 154 6.51 0.41 5.85
N PHE A 155 7.26 1.35 6.44
CA PHE A 155 8.72 1.27 6.41
C PHE A 155 9.22 -0.02 7.06
N SER A 156 10.42 -0.44 6.65
CA SER A 156 10.95 -1.74 6.99
C SER A 156 11.05 -1.95 8.52
N ALA A 157 10.91 -3.20 8.95
CA ALA A 157 11.04 -3.58 10.36
C ALA A 157 12.42 -3.25 10.98
N ARG A 158 13.41 -2.90 10.15
CA ARG A 158 14.73 -2.42 10.62
C ARG A 158 14.61 -1.02 11.23
N VAL A 159 13.81 -0.14 10.63
CA VAL A 159 13.71 1.27 11.02
C VAL A 159 12.46 1.55 11.85
N GLN A 160 11.40 0.78 11.64
CA GLN A 160 10.15 0.91 12.39
C GLN A 160 9.65 -0.46 12.86
N PRO A 161 10.38 -1.16 13.75
CA PRO A 161 10.03 -2.51 14.21
C PRO A 161 8.64 -2.59 14.85
N ASP A 162 8.19 -1.51 15.51
CA ASP A 162 6.91 -1.46 16.23
C ASP A 162 5.69 -1.66 15.32
N LEU A 163 5.84 -1.31 14.03
CA LEU A 163 4.81 -1.51 13.02
C LEU A 163 4.67 -2.97 12.57
N TRP A 164 5.62 -3.84 12.92
CA TRP A 164 5.66 -5.25 12.48
C TRP A 164 5.38 -6.22 13.63
N THR A 165 4.56 -5.78 14.59
CA THR A 165 4.26 -6.50 15.83
C THR A 165 2.91 -7.21 15.76
N ILE A 166 2.70 -8.15 16.69
CA ILE A 166 1.43 -8.89 16.83
C ILE A 166 0.23 -7.93 16.98
N PRO A 167 0.26 -6.88 17.85
CA PRO A 167 -0.87 -5.96 17.99
C PRO A 167 -1.24 -5.23 16.70
N ILE A 168 -0.26 -4.89 15.86
CA ILE A 168 -0.52 -4.26 14.56
C ILE A 168 -1.16 -5.25 13.60
N PHE A 169 -0.63 -6.47 13.50
CA PHE A 169 -1.22 -7.49 12.63
C PHE A 169 -2.60 -7.95 13.12
N GLU A 170 -2.87 -7.91 14.43
CA GLU A 170 -4.21 -8.16 14.97
C GLU A 170 -5.23 -7.15 14.45
N LYS A 171 -4.87 -5.86 14.41
CA LYS A 171 -5.71 -4.82 13.79
C LYS A 171 -5.95 -5.10 12.31
N MET A 172 -4.92 -5.52 11.58
CA MET A 172 -5.06 -5.86 10.15
C MET A 172 -5.99 -7.06 9.95
N TYR A 173 -5.86 -8.09 10.79
CA TYR A 173 -6.71 -9.27 10.76
C TYR A 173 -8.16 -8.93 11.10
N GLN A 174 -8.40 -8.06 12.08
CA GLN A 174 -9.76 -7.61 12.40
C GLN A 174 -10.35 -6.75 11.27
N ALA A 175 -9.56 -5.89 10.65
CA ALA A 175 -10.00 -5.00 9.57
C ALA A 175 -10.38 -5.75 8.28
N LEU A 176 -9.74 -6.89 8.00
CA LEU A 176 -10.07 -7.73 6.85
C LEU A 176 -11.42 -8.45 7.02
N LYS A 177 -12.19 -8.53 5.93
CA LYS A 177 -13.31 -9.45 5.78
C LYS A 177 -12.81 -10.90 5.79
N ASN A 178 -13.72 -11.85 6.01
CA ASN A 178 -13.40 -13.25 5.77
C ASN A 178 -12.96 -13.44 4.31
N GLU A 179 -11.99 -14.33 4.08
CA GLU A 179 -11.29 -14.54 2.80
C GLU A 179 -10.49 -13.33 2.29
N GLY A 180 -10.37 -12.27 3.10
CA GLY A 180 -9.58 -11.10 2.79
C GLY A 180 -8.08 -11.38 2.85
N ILE A 181 -7.29 -10.58 2.12
CA ILE A 181 -5.84 -10.79 2.01
C ILE A 181 -5.04 -9.57 2.44
N LEU A 182 -3.83 -9.80 2.94
CA LEU A 182 -2.81 -8.79 3.15
C LEU A 182 -1.60 -9.12 2.28
N VAL A 183 -1.07 -8.12 1.57
CA VAL A 183 0.16 -8.23 0.78
C VAL A 183 1.18 -7.21 1.24
N THR A 184 2.46 -7.62 1.28
CA THR A 184 3.57 -6.75 1.66
C THR A 184 4.85 -7.13 0.95
N TYR A 185 5.72 -6.16 0.66
CA TYR A 185 7.05 -6.39 0.09
C TYR A 185 7.98 -7.12 1.07
N SER A 186 7.71 -7.05 2.38
CA SER A 186 8.58 -7.59 3.42
C SER A 186 8.50 -9.11 3.50
N SER A 187 9.65 -9.76 3.70
CA SER A 187 9.77 -11.20 3.96
C SER A 187 10.47 -11.51 5.30
N LYS A 188 10.46 -10.55 6.23
CA LYS A 188 11.10 -10.73 7.55
C LYS A 188 10.43 -11.86 8.32
N GLY A 189 11.25 -12.77 8.87
CA GLY A 189 10.77 -13.91 9.63
C GLY A 189 9.98 -13.53 10.89
N SER A 190 10.31 -12.40 11.52
CA SER A 190 9.54 -11.84 12.65
C SER A 190 8.12 -11.46 12.24
N ALA A 191 7.97 -10.71 11.14
CA ALA A 191 6.67 -10.31 10.61
C ALA A 191 5.81 -11.54 10.26
N ARG A 192 6.40 -12.53 9.58
CA ARG A 192 5.69 -13.79 9.27
C ARG A 192 5.19 -14.50 10.52
N ARG A 193 6.02 -14.62 11.57
CA ARG A 193 5.62 -15.26 12.84
C ARG A 193 4.48 -14.49 13.51
N ALA A 194 4.57 -13.17 13.57
CA ALA A 194 3.53 -12.32 14.15
C ALA A 194 2.19 -12.46 13.39
N MET A 195 2.22 -12.48 12.05
CA MET A 195 1.02 -12.73 11.25
C MET A 195 0.39 -14.11 11.54
N ILE A 196 1.20 -15.17 11.61
CA ILE A 196 0.72 -16.52 11.92
C ILE A 196 0.11 -16.59 13.32
N GLU A 197 0.73 -15.93 14.29
CA GLU A 197 0.27 -15.91 15.69
C GLU A 197 -1.11 -15.25 15.83
N VAL A 198 -1.38 -14.20 15.04
CA VAL A 198 -2.70 -13.57 14.97
C VAL A 198 -3.75 -14.46 14.29
N GLY A 199 -3.34 -15.44 13.50
CA GLY A 199 -4.24 -16.38 12.82
C GLY A 199 -4.22 -16.28 11.30
N PHE A 200 -3.35 -15.47 10.70
CA PHE A 200 -3.18 -15.47 9.24
C PHE A 200 -2.60 -16.79 8.74
N GLN A 201 -3.11 -17.29 7.62
CA GLN A 201 -2.39 -18.24 6.79
C GLN A 201 -1.41 -17.47 5.90
N VAL A 202 -0.11 -17.67 6.07
CA VAL A 202 0.93 -16.89 5.37
C VAL A 202 1.69 -17.75 4.37
N GLU A 203 1.76 -17.28 3.13
CA GLU A 203 2.60 -17.84 2.08
C GLU A 203 3.74 -16.91 1.70
N LYS A 204 4.79 -17.50 1.12
CA LYS A 204 5.94 -16.79 0.55
C LYS A 204 5.82 -16.80 -0.96
N LEU A 205 6.00 -15.65 -1.58
CA LEU A 205 5.98 -15.48 -3.03
C LEU A 205 7.33 -14.94 -3.50
N PRO A 206 7.71 -15.10 -4.79
CA PRO A 206 8.89 -14.46 -5.33
C PRO A 206 8.85 -12.95 -5.11
N GLY A 207 9.94 -12.35 -4.63
CA GLY A 207 10.03 -10.90 -4.42
C GLY A 207 10.19 -10.11 -5.74
N ALA A 208 9.98 -8.80 -5.67
CA ALA A 208 10.19 -7.90 -6.79
C ALA A 208 11.67 -7.56 -6.98
N MET A 209 12.09 -7.31 -8.24
CA MET A 209 13.38 -6.68 -8.58
C MET A 209 14.60 -7.23 -7.82
N GLY A 210 14.82 -8.55 -7.89
CA GLY A 210 15.97 -9.22 -7.27
C GLY A 210 15.81 -9.53 -5.77
N LYS A 211 14.73 -9.08 -5.12
CA LYS A 211 14.37 -9.55 -3.77
C LYS A 211 13.92 -11.02 -3.85
N ARG A 212 14.40 -11.84 -2.91
CA ARG A 212 14.13 -13.29 -2.91
C ARG A 212 12.65 -13.61 -2.69
N GLU A 213 12.06 -12.99 -1.68
CA GLU A 213 10.73 -13.33 -1.21
C GLU A 213 9.95 -12.07 -0.80
N MET A 214 8.63 -12.15 -0.93
CA MET A 214 7.62 -11.28 -0.34
C MET A 214 6.57 -12.14 0.39
N LEU A 215 5.64 -11.52 1.13
CA LEU A 215 4.59 -12.24 1.86
C LEU A 215 3.20 -11.87 1.36
N ARG A 216 2.34 -12.89 1.32
CA ARG A 216 0.88 -12.74 1.24
C ARG A 216 0.25 -13.53 2.38
N ALA A 217 -0.73 -12.93 3.03
CA ALA A 217 -1.40 -13.47 4.20
C ALA A 217 -2.92 -13.49 3.96
N TYR A 218 -3.58 -14.57 4.36
CA TYR A 218 -5.01 -14.80 4.17
C TYR A 218 -5.72 -14.86 5.52
N LYS A 219 -6.85 -14.17 5.62
CA LYS A 219 -7.80 -14.38 6.70
C LYS A 219 -8.78 -15.47 6.29
N ASN A 220 -8.64 -16.64 6.89
CA ASN A 220 -9.59 -17.73 6.76
C ASN A 220 -10.16 -18.00 8.14
N GLU A 221 -11.39 -17.58 8.41
CA GLU A 221 -12.10 -18.07 9.59
C GLU A 221 -12.29 -19.57 9.39
N LYS A 222 -11.48 -20.39 10.09
CA LYS A 222 -11.86 -21.78 10.30
C LYS A 222 -13.19 -21.72 11.02
N HIS A 223 -14.26 -22.19 10.39
CA HIS A 223 -15.46 -22.60 11.10
C HIS A 223 -15.00 -23.58 12.19
N LYS A 224 -14.91 -23.10 13.43
CA LYS A 224 -14.74 -23.93 14.61
C LYS A 224 -16.09 -24.52 14.97
#